data_AF-A0A6S7BW78-F1
#
_entry.id   AF-A0A6S7BW78-F1
#
_cell.length_a   1.000
_cell.length_b   1.000
_cell.length_c   1.000
_cell.angle_alpha   90.00
_cell.angle_beta   90.00
_cell.angle_gamma   90.00
#
_symmetry.space_group_name_H-M   'P 1'
#
loop_
_entity.id
_entity.type
_entity.pdbx_description
1 polymer ?
#
loop_
_entity_poly.entity_id
_entity_poly.type
_entity_poly.pdbx_seq_one_letter_code
_entity_poly.pdbx_strand_id
1 'polypeptide(L)' 'MDRDELLARMLAASVSDRPLSDWPEVLSDYAGCLAALNDKLSPREMEALVRAGADFYRTLARAEQYRQASVWSAPP' A
#
# COMPACT_ATOMS: atom_id res chain seq x y z
N MET A 1 17.86 9.89 8.10
CA MET A 1 16.70 9.11 8.55
C MET A 1 17.05 7.66 8.32
N ASP A 2 17.01 6.88 9.39
CA ASP A 2 17.26 5.44 9.32
C ASP A 2 16.00 4.68 8.84
N ARG A 3 16.17 3.44 8.36
CA ARG A 3 15.05 2.60 7.91
C ARG A 3 14.05 2.34 9.03
N ASP A 4 14.52 2.04 10.23
CA ASP A 4 13.63 1.67 11.34
C ASP A 4 12.88 2.90 11.86
N GLU A 5 13.52 4.08 11.82
CA GLU A 5 12.88 5.37 12.05
C GLU A 5 11.77 5.67 11.03
N LEU A 6 12.04 5.43 9.74
CA LEU A 6 11.06 5.61 8.68
C LEU A 6 9.87 4.67 8.87
N LEU A 7 10.12 3.40 9.21
CA LEU A 7 9.06 2.43 9.48
C LEU A 7 8.20 2.85 10.67
N ALA A 8 8.81 3.23 11.79
CA ALA A 8 8.08 3.69 12.97
C ALA A 8 7.17 4.88 12.63
N ARG A 9 7.66 5.81 11.83
CA ARG A 9 6.87 6.95 11.35
C ARG A 9 5.74 6.55 10.42
N MET A 10 5.93 5.58 9.53
CA MET A 10 4.86 5.06 8.67
C MET A 10 3.75 4.40 9.48
N LEU A 11 4.11 3.65 10.54
CA LEU A 11 3.15 2.99 11.43
C LEU A 11 2.38 3.97 12.32
N ALA A 12 3.01 5.08 12.70
CA ALA A 12 2.39 6.12 13.52
C ALA A 12 1.61 7.16 12.70
N ALA A 13 1.68 7.11 11.36
CA ALA A 13 1.02 8.08 10.51
C ALA A 13 -0.51 7.94 10.63
N SER A 14 -1.17 9.03 11.02
CA SER A 14 -2.63 9.11 10.97
C SER A 14 -3.06 9.13 9.51
N VAL A 15 -3.69 8.06 9.07
CA VAL A 15 -4.30 7.93 7.74
C VAL A 15 -5.81 7.95 7.86
N SER A 16 -6.50 8.43 6.82
CA SER A 16 -7.95 8.38 6.79
C SER A 16 -8.43 6.94 6.90
N ASP A 17 -9.46 6.71 7.72
CA ASP A 17 -10.12 5.42 7.87
C ASP A 17 -10.89 5.11 6.58
N ARG A 18 -10.23 4.45 5.62
CA ARG A 18 -10.86 4.06 4.35
C ARG A 18 -11.46 2.67 4.47
N PRO A 19 -12.61 2.42 3.82
CA PRO A 19 -13.13 1.08 3.66
C PRO A 19 -12.08 0.13 3.08
N LEU A 20 -12.04 -1.09 3.61
CA LEU A 20 -11.17 -2.17 3.14
C LEU A 20 -11.44 -2.56 1.67
N SER A 21 -12.50 -2.09 1.04
CA SER A 21 -12.80 -2.33 -0.38
C SER A 21 -11.97 -1.45 -1.33
N ASP A 22 -11.36 -0.38 -0.84
CA ASP A 22 -10.90 0.72 -1.69
C ASP A 22 -9.39 0.61 -2.00
N TRP A 23 -8.86 -0.62 -2.01
CA TRP A 23 -7.45 -0.89 -2.33
C TRP A 23 -6.97 -0.28 -3.66
N PRO A 24 -7.76 -0.26 -4.74
CA PRO A 24 -7.35 0.42 -5.97
C PRO A 24 -7.15 1.93 -5.78
N GLU A 25 -7.94 2.58 -4.93
CA GLU A 25 -7.80 4.00 -4.63
C GLU A 25 -6.52 4.28 -3.82
N VAL A 26 -6.18 3.39 -2.88
CA VAL A 26 -4.91 3.49 -2.13
C VAL A 26 -3.71 3.41 -3.08
N LEU A 27 -3.74 2.50 -4.06
CA LEU A 27 -2.68 2.42 -5.08
C LEU A 27 -2.68 3.64 -6.01
N SER A 28 -3.86 4.20 -6.32
CA SER A 28 -3.99 5.42 -7.11
C SER A 28 -3.33 6.62 -6.42
N ASP A 29 -3.56 6.81 -5.11
CA ASP A 29 -2.92 7.88 -4.34
C ASP A 29 -1.40 7.72 -4.27
N TYR A 30 -0.93 6.49 -4.10
CA TYR A 30 0.49 6.19 -4.16
C TYR A 30 1.09 6.56 -5.52
N ALA A 31 0.41 6.22 -6.62
CA ALA A 31 0.83 6.61 -7.97
C ALA A 31 0.83 8.14 -8.15
N GLY A 32 -0.12 8.85 -7.55
CA GLY A 32 -0.14 10.32 -7.50
C GLY A 32 1.09 10.90 -6.83
N CYS A 33 1.52 10.34 -5.69
CA CYS A 33 2.76 10.71 -5.01
C CYS A 33 4.00 10.48 -5.90
N LEU A 34 4.05 9.35 -6.62
CA LEU A 34 5.17 9.07 -7.53
C LEU A 34 5.20 10.05 -8.71
N ALA A 35 4.04 10.37 -9.30
CA ALA A 35 3.96 11.36 -10.37
C ALA A 35 4.50 12.73 -9.93
N ALA A 36 4.21 13.15 -8.70
CA ALA A 36 4.72 14.40 -8.13
C ALA A 36 6.23 14.38 -7.81
N LEU A 37 6.85 13.20 -7.77
CA LEU A 37 8.28 13.01 -7.53
C LEU A 37 9.06 12.63 -8.80
N ASN A 38 8.39 12.51 -9.95
CA ASN A 38 8.95 11.93 -11.16
C ASN A 38 10.21 12.66 -11.68
N ASP A 39 10.28 13.97 -11.48
CA ASP A 39 11.43 14.80 -11.87
C ASP A 39 12.61 14.72 -10.89
N LYS A 40 12.38 14.19 -9.67
CA LYS A 40 13.38 14.08 -8.60
C LYS A 40 14.00 12.69 -8.47
N LEU A 41 13.41 11.71 -9.14
CA LEU A 41 13.81 10.31 -9.06
C LEU A 41 14.53 9.90 -10.33
N SER A 42 15.59 9.12 -10.17
CA SER A 42 16.15 8.39 -11.31
C SER A 42 15.14 7.34 -11.81
N PRO A 43 15.22 6.92 -13.09
CA PRO A 43 14.36 5.86 -13.61
C PRO A 43 14.39 4.56 -12.79
N ARG A 44 15.56 4.23 -12.21
CA ARG A 44 15.74 3.05 -11.37
C ARG A 44 15.03 3.17 -10.02
N GLU A 45 15.08 4.35 -9.40
CA GLU A 45 14.37 4.61 -8.14
C GLU A 45 12.85 4.61 -8.36
N MET A 46 12.40 5.22 -9.46
CA MET A 46 11.00 5.17 -9.88
C MET A 46 10.52 3.72 -10.06
N GLU A 47 11.27 2.90 -10.78
CA GLU A 47 10.93 1.50 -10.98
C GLU A 47 10.88 0.71 -9.66
N ALA A 48 11.85 0.94 -8.76
CA ALA A 48 11.88 0.29 -7.45
C ALA A 48 10.64 0.65 -6.61
N LEU A 49 10.22 1.91 -6.64
CA LEU A 49 9.02 2.39 -5.95
C LEU A 49 7.74 1.79 -6.57
N VAL A 50 7.63 1.76 -7.90
CA VAL A 50 6.50 1.11 -8.59
C VAL A 50 6.38 -0.36 -8.18
N ARG A 51 7.49 -1.10 -8.14
CA ARG A 51 7.50 -2.50 -7.70
C ARG A 51 7.05 -2.64 -6.24
N ALA A 52 7.57 -1.80 -5.34
CA ALA A 52 7.20 -1.83 -3.94
C ALA A 52 5.68 -1.57 -3.74
N GLY A 53 5.13 -0.55 -4.41
CA GLY A 53 3.70 -0.25 -4.37
C GLY A 53 2.83 -1.42 -4.87
N ALA A 54 3.24 -2.06 -5.97
CA ALA A 54 2.54 -3.24 -6.50
C ALA A 54 2.55 -4.43 -5.53
N ASP A 55 3.67 -4.68 -4.86
CA ASP A 55 3.80 -5.77 -3.88
C ASP A 55 2.96 -5.50 -2.63
N PHE A 56 2.93 -4.25 -2.13
CA PHE A 56 2.02 -3.86 -1.05
C PHE A 56 0.55 -4.07 -1.43
N TYR A 57 0.13 -3.56 -2.59
CA TYR A 57 -1.24 -3.72 -3.08
C TYR A 57 -1.66 -5.20 -3.18
N ARG A 58 -0.83 -6.04 -3.81
CA ARG A 58 -1.15 -7.48 -3.96
C ARG A 58 -1.23 -8.19 -2.62
N THR A 59 -0.36 -7.86 -1.69
CA THR A 59 -0.35 -8.46 -0.35
C THR A 59 -1.63 -8.12 0.41
N LEU A 60 -2.05 -6.86 0.37
CA LEU A 60 -3.28 -6.39 1.03
C LEU A 60 -4.54 -6.94 0.37
N ALA A 61 -4.62 -6.90 -0.96
CA ALA A 61 -5.74 -7.47 -1.70
C ALA A 61 -5.91 -8.97 -1.41
N ARG A 62 -4.80 -9.72 -1.31
CA ARG A 62 -4.82 -11.14 -0.94
C ARG A 62 -5.29 -11.35 0.50
N ALA A 63 -4.83 -10.52 1.45
CA ALA A 63 -5.27 -10.60 2.83
C ALA A 63 -6.78 -10.34 2.97
N GLU A 64 -7.32 -9.38 2.21
CA GLU A 64 -8.76 -9.10 2.17
C GLU A 64 -9.55 -10.26 1.56
N GLN A 65 -9.06 -10.87 0.48
CA GLN A 65 -9.66 -12.08 -0.09
C GLN A 65 -9.74 -13.21 0.94
N TYR A 66 -8.67 -13.43 1.72
CA TYR A 66 -8.67 -14.41 2.81
C TYR A 66 -9.67 -14.05 3.91
N ARG A 67 -9.74 -12.78 4.32
CA ARG A 67 -10.70 -12.31 5.32
C ARG A 67 -12.13 -12.59 4.86
N GLN A 68 -12.46 -12.23 3.62
CA GLN A 68 -13.77 -12.47 3.04
C GLN A 68 -14.08 -13.97 3.01
N ALA A 69 -13.18 -14.80 2.47
CA ALA A 69 -13.38 -16.26 2.41
C ALA A 69 -13.51 -16.91 3.81
N SER A 70 -12.79 -16.41 4.80
CA SER A 70 -12.83 -16.92 6.19
C SER A 70 -14.13 -16.56 6.90
N VAL A 71 -14.75 -15.40 6.61
CA VAL A 71 -16.07 -15.03 7.14
C VAL A 71 -17.16 -15.98 6.64
N TRP A 72 -17.04 -16.52 5.43
CA TRP A 72 -17.95 -17.54 4.88
C TRP A 72 -17.66 -18.97 5.38
N SER A 73 -16.60 -19.17 6.18
CA SER A 73 -16.18 -20.47 6.71
C SER A 73 -16.59 -20.71 8.16
N ALA A 74 -17.32 -19.79 8.80
CA ALA A 74 -17.87 -20.02 10.14
C ALA A 74 -19.00 -21.07 10.05
N PRO A 75 -18.91 -22.20 10.79
CA PRO A 75 -19.97 -23.19 10.77
C PRO A 75 -21.25 -22.63 11.45
N PRO A 76 -22.44 -23.14 11.08
CA PRO A 76 -23.72 -22.73 11.66
C PRO A 76 -23.83 -23.03 13.16
#